data_AF-A0A9E2MWT2-F1
#
_entry.id   AF-A0A9E2MWT2-F1
#
_cell.length_a   1.000
_cell.length_b   1.000
_cell.length_c   1.000
_cell.angle_alpha   90.00
_cell.angle_beta   90.00
_cell.angle_gamma   90.00
#
_symmetry.space_group_name_H-M   'P 1'
#
loop_
_entity.id
_entity.type
_entity.pdbx_description
1 polymer ?
#
loop_
_entity_poly.entity_id
_entity_poly.type
_entity_poly.pdbx_seq_one_letter_code
_entity_poly.pdbx_strand_id
1 'polypeptide(L)'
;MEHSPFTVGDEGRQVFWNAEYFEPILFLLTAVALAIFAYGLYRRWRMWVALGKPEPRLDNLGERIRLLLMNGFVQWKTFRDPYPGIMHGLIFFGFFVLIFGAAFDATEFHIAEPLGWAFLRGAFYLVFSFLMDFFGLAVLIGVLLAIYRRYVQRPDRLGYQGKPDNTPDDALALLLILGIIVTGFVIEALRIHVTKPPWEYWSFAGWFLANAFAGLDPGTAKILHKITWWVHALMSL
;
A
#
# COMPACT_ATOMS: atom_id res chain seq x y z
N MET A 1 5.36 33.85 15.08
CA MET A 1 4.12 33.44 15.77
C MET A 1 3.84 32.04 15.29
N GLU A 2 4.13 31.05 16.13
CA GLU A 2 3.96 29.63 15.79
C GLU A 2 2.47 29.34 15.59
N HIS A 3 2.09 28.95 14.37
CA HIS A 3 0.77 28.37 14.14
C HIS A 3 0.70 27.08 14.97
N SER A 4 -0.02 27.11 16.08
CA SER A 4 -0.41 25.88 16.78
C SER A 4 -1.29 25.10 15.79
N PRO A 5 -0.83 23.96 15.24
CA PRO A 5 -1.42 23.39 14.03
C PRO A 5 -2.64 22.53 14.32
N PHE A 6 -3.22 22.61 15.52
CA PHE A 6 -4.27 21.69 15.96
C PHE A 6 -5.51 22.41 16.49
N THR A 7 -6.29 23.00 15.57
CA THR A 7 -7.62 23.55 15.85
C THR A 7 -8.71 22.74 15.17
N VAL A 8 -9.90 22.66 15.79
CA VAL A 8 -11.08 22.00 15.20
C VAL A 8 -11.43 22.68 13.86
N GLY A 9 -11.54 21.90 12.79
CA GLY A 9 -11.69 22.39 11.41
C GLY A 9 -10.39 22.47 10.59
N ASP A 10 -9.23 22.26 11.23
CA ASP A 10 -7.90 22.18 10.61
C ASP A 10 -7.26 20.80 10.91
N GLU A 11 -8.08 19.76 11.10
CA GLU A 11 -7.59 18.41 11.38
C GLU A 11 -6.65 17.93 10.27
N GLY A 12 -5.44 17.51 10.61
CA GLY A 12 -4.43 17.14 9.63
C GLY A 12 -3.17 16.59 10.26
N ARG A 13 -2.18 16.35 9.42
CA ARG A 13 -0.80 16.04 9.84
C ARG A 13 0.19 16.64 8.87
N GLN A 14 1.41 16.88 9.34
CA GLN A 14 2.52 17.18 8.45
C GLN A 14 2.83 15.94 7.60
N VAL A 15 2.72 16.08 6.28
CA VAL A 15 3.15 15.04 5.34
C VAL A 15 4.68 14.94 5.38
N PHE A 16 5.22 13.72 5.32
CA PHE A 16 6.66 13.44 5.49
C PHE A 16 7.27 13.95 6.81
N TRP A 17 6.47 14.05 7.88
CA TRP A 17 6.97 14.39 9.21
C TRP A 17 8.20 13.54 9.57
N ASN A 18 9.26 14.20 10.05
CA ASN A 18 10.51 13.55 10.49
C ASN A 18 11.21 12.71 9.39
N ALA A 19 10.88 12.92 8.11
CA ALA A 19 11.61 12.45 6.94
C ALA A 19 12.17 13.67 6.20
N GLU A 20 13.41 14.04 6.51
CA GLU A 20 14.09 15.20 5.93
C GLU A 20 15.10 14.75 4.85
N TYR A 21 15.30 15.59 3.83
CA TYR A 21 16.31 15.39 2.77
C TYR A 21 16.22 14.06 2.00
N PHE A 22 15.04 13.43 1.99
CA PHE A 22 14.85 12.11 1.36
C PHE A 22 14.77 12.18 -0.17
N GLU A 23 14.26 13.29 -0.72
CA GLU A 23 13.85 13.39 -2.13
C GLU A 23 14.94 12.99 -3.12
N PRO A 24 16.21 13.49 -3.03
CA PRO A 24 17.20 13.19 -4.06
C PRO A 24 17.54 11.69 -4.13
N ILE A 25 17.65 11.05 -2.96
CA ILE A 25 17.96 9.62 -2.86
C ILE A 25 16.75 8.80 -3.28
N LEU A 26 15.56 9.13 -2.77
CA LEU A 26 14.35 8.39 -3.08
C LEU A 26 14.00 8.48 -4.57
N PHE A 27 14.11 9.65 -5.19
CA PHE A 27 13.82 9.83 -6.62
C PHE A 27 14.83 9.08 -7.49
N LEU A 28 16.12 9.08 -7.13
CA LEU A 28 17.12 8.28 -7.83
C LEU A 28 16.78 6.78 -7.77
N LEU A 29 16.50 6.26 -6.57
CA LEU A 29 16.15 4.85 -6.39
C LEU A 29 14.84 4.50 -7.10
N THR A 30 13.85 5.40 -7.08
CA THR A 30 12.59 5.24 -7.81
C THR A 30 12.84 5.18 -9.31
N ALA A 31 13.70 6.03 -9.86
CA ALA A 31 14.05 6.00 -11.27
C ALA A 31 14.71 4.67 -11.67
N VAL A 32 15.59 4.13 -10.82
CA VAL A 32 16.20 2.81 -11.01
C VAL A 32 15.15 1.70 -10.97
N ALA A 33 14.27 1.71 -9.97
CA ALA A 33 13.18 0.74 -9.84
C ALA A 33 12.24 0.76 -11.06
N LEU A 34 11.83 1.94 -11.51
CA LEU A 34 11.00 2.12 -12.71
C LEU A 34 11.72 1.64 -13.98
N ALA A 35 13.02 1.85 -14.10
CA ALA A 35 13.80 1.33 -15.24
C ALA A 35 13.84 -0.20 -15.25
N ILE A 36 14.05 -0.84 -14.08
CA ILE A 36 14.01 -2.30 -13.93
C ILE A 36 12.60 -2.83 -14.27
N PHE A 37 11.55 -2.20 -13.74
CA PHE A 37 10.17 -2.54 -14.02
C PHE A 37 9.84 -2.42 -15.51
N ALA A 38 10.20 -1.30 -16.14
CA ALA A 38 9.97 -1.06 -17.56
C ALA A 38 10.70 -2.08 -18.44
N TYR A 39 11.94 -2.43 -18.11
CA TYR A 39 12.68 -3.48 -18.80
C TYR A 39 12.02 -4.85 -18.63
N GLY A 40 11.56 -5.19 -17.42
CA GLY A 40 10.80 -6.40 -17.14
C GLY A 40 9.53 -6.50 -17.97
N LEU A 41 8.76 -5.41 -18.03
CA LEU A 41 7.55 -5.29 -18.84
C LEU A 41 7.85 -5.42 -20.34
N TYR A 42 8.91 -4.77 -20.82
CA TYR A 42 9.36 -4.90 -22.21
C TYR A 42 9.69 -6.34 -22.58
N ARG A 43 10.41 -7.07 -21.72
CA ARG A 43 10.70 -8.50 -21.95
C ARG A 43 9.42 -9.34 -22.03
N ARG A 44 8.46 -9.12 -21.12
CA ARG A 44 7.17 -9.82 -21.13
C ARG A 44 6.34 -9.46 -22.36
N TRP A 45 6.30 -8.19 -22.75
CA TRP A 45 5.67 -7.73 -23.98
C TRP A 45 6.24 -8.45 -25.20
N ARG A 46 7.57 -8.49 -25.35
CA ARG A 46 8.22 -9.18 -26.48
C ARG A 46 7.85 -10.65 -26.54
N MET A 47 7.80 -11.32 -25.41
CA MET A 47 7.36 -12.71 -25.32
C MET A 47 5.89 -12.87 -25.77
N TRP A 48 4.99 -12.01 -25.30
CA TRP A 48 3.57 -12.05 -25.69
C TRP A 48 3.36 -11.76 -27.18
N VAL A 49 4.12 -10.84 -27.76
CA VAL A 49 4.04 -10.55 -29.20
C VAL A 49 4.61 -11.71 -30.03
N ALA A 50 5.71 -12.32 -29.59
CA ALA A 50 6.32 -13.44 -30.30
C ALA A 50 5.47 -14.73 -30.26
N LEU A 51 4.78 -15.00 -29.14
CA LEU A 51 3.96 -16.20 -28.97
C LEU A 51 2.48 -15.98 -29.27
N GLY A 52 2.05 -14.72 -29.32
CA GLY A 52 0.64 -14.35 -29.50
C GLY A 52 0.14 -14.68 -30.90
N LYS A 53 -1.09 -15.19 -30.98
CA LYS A 53 -1.78 -15.39 -32.25
C LYS A 53 -2.42 -14.08 -32.72
N PRO A 54 -2.61 -13.87 -34.04
CA PRO A 54 -3.44 -12.78 -34.54
C PRO A 54 -4.83 -12.86 -33.92
N GLU A 55 -5.25 -11.79 -33.28
CA GLU A 55 -6.55 -11.66 -32.61
C GLU A 55 -7.11 -10.27 -32.98
N PRO A 56 -8.32 -10.16 -33.55
CA PRO A 56 -8.97 -8.87 -33.73
C PRO A 56 -9.19 -8.25 -32.35
N ARG A 57 -8.63 -7.07 -32.10
CA ARG A 57 -8.68 -6.44 -30.76
C ARG A 57 -9.77 -5.38 -30.62
N LEU A 58 -10.33 -4.95 -31.75
CA LEU A 58 -11.30 -3.85 -31.83
C LEU A 58 -12.73 -4.34 -32.13
N ASP A 59 -12.95 -5.65 -32.21
CA ASP A 59 -14.28 -6.21 -32.29
C ASP A 59 -14.92 -6.26 -30.89
N ASN A 60 -16.25 -6.14 -30.82
CA ASN A 60 -17.02 -6.36 -29.58
C ASN A 60 -16.51 -5.56 -28.36
N LEU A 61 -16.06 -4.32 -28.58
CA LEU A 61 -15.43 -3.46 -27.55
C LEU A 61 -16.25 -3.38 -26.25
N GLY A 62 -17.57 -3.25 -26.35
CA GLY A 62 -18.45 -3.18 -25.19
C GLY A 62 -18.37 -4.44 -24.31
N GLU A 63 -18.42 -5.63 -24.91
CA GLU A 63 -18.30 -6.88 -24.17
C GLU A 63 -16.87 -7.08 -23.64
N ARG A 64 -15.84 -6.69 -24.38
CA ARG A 64 -14.45 -6.77 -23.90
C ARG A 64 -14.20 -5.86 -22.70
N ILE A 65 -14.73 -4.63 -22.72
CA ILE A 65 -14.68 -3.70 -21.57
C ILE A 65 -15.45 -4.28 -20.39
N ARG A 66 -16.66 -4.81 -20.61
CA ARG A 66 -17.44 -5.48 -19.57
C ARG A 66 -16.65 -6.63 -18.94
N LEU A 67 -16.03 -7.50 -19.75
CA LEU A 67 -15.24 -8.62 -19.28
C LEU A 67 -13.98 -8.17 -18.53
N LEU A 68 -13.34 -7.08 -18.97
CA LEU A 68 -12.21 -6.48 -18.26
C LEU A 68 -12.63 -5.96 -16.88
N LEU A 69 -13.74 -5.22 -16.81
CA LEU A 69 -14.24 -4.70 -15.53
C LEU A 69 -14.71 -5.83 -14.61
N MET A 70 -15.48 -6.78 -15.12
CA MET A 70 -16.04 -7.88 -14.31
C MET A 70 -14.97 -8.88 -13.87
N ASN A 71 -14.08 -9.30 -14.76
CA ASN A 71 -13.10 -10.34 -14.45
C ASN A 71 -11.74 -9.79 -14.00
N GLY A 72 -11.38 -8.58 -14.43
CA GLY A 72 -10.13 -7.93 -14.05
C GLY A 72 -10.28 -7.11 -12.77
N PHE A 73 -11.16 -6.11 -12.79
CA PHE A 73 -11.32 -5.18 -11.65
C PHE A 73 -12.14 -5.79 -10.51
N VAL A 74 -13.35 -6.29 -10.80
CA VAL A 74 -14.25 -6.91 -9.80
C VAL A 74 -13.80 -8.34 -9.44
N GLN A 75 -12.94 -8.96 -10.25
CA GLN A 75 -12.43 -10.31 -10.03
C GLN A 75 -13.54 -11.38 -9.91
N TRP A 76 -14.68 -11.20 -10.59
CA TRP A 76 -15.88 -12.04 -10.46
C TRP A 76 -15.62 -13.56 -10.56
N LYS A 77 -14.73 -13.97 -11.47
CA LYS A 77 -14.35 -15.39 -11.61
C LYS A 77 -13.59 -15.92 -10.40
N THR A 78 -12.74 -15.11 -9.77
CA THR A 78 -11.98 -15.47 -8.57
C THR A 78 -12.92 -15.66 -7.38
N PHE A 79 -13.95 -14.82 -7.26
CA PHE A 79 -14.97 -14.92 -6.21
C PHE A 79 -15.88 -16.15 -6.30
N ARG A 80 -15.81 -16.94 -7.38
CA ARG A 80 -16.49 -18.25 -7.43
C ARG A 80 -15.96 -19.23 -6.40
N ASP A 81 -14.72 -19.05 -5.94
CA ASP A 81 -14.20 -19.72 -4.75
C ASP A 81 -14.04 -18.69 -3.62
N PRO A 82 -14.85 -18.76 -2.55
CA PRO A 82 -14.92 -17.73 -1.54
C PRO A 82 -13.57 -17.42 -0.87
N TYR A 83 -12.77 -18.44 -0.55
CA TYR A 83 -11.51 -18.22 0.16
C TYR A 83 -10.51 -17.39 -0.67
N PRO A 84 -10.06 -17.83 -1.87
CA PRO A 84 -9.14 -17.05 -2.68
C PRO A 84 -9.77 -15.75 -3.19
N GLY A 85 -11.10 -15.70 -3.38
CA GLY A 85 -11.82 -14.47 -3.73
C GLY A 85 -11.71 -13.39 -2.67
N ILE A 86 -12.07 -13.71 -1.41
CA ILE A 86 -11.96 -12.78 -0.28
C ILE A 86 -10.50 -12.37 -0.06
N MET A 87 -9.59 -13.34 -0.05
CA MET A 87 -8.16 -13.11 0.14
C MET A 87 -7.57 -12.17 -0.92
N HIS A 88 -7.84 -12.39 -2.21
CA HIS A 88 -7.37 -11.49 -3.28
C HIS A 88 -8.08 -10.15 -3.26
N GLY A 89 -9.39 -10.12 -3.00
CA GLY A 89 -10.16 -8.87 -2.92
C GLY A 89 -9.61 -7.94 -1.84
N LEU A 90 -9.32 -8.47 -0.65
CA LEU A 90 -8.71 -7.73 0.45
C LEU A 90 -7.35 -7.13 0.06
N ILE A 91 -6.48 -7.91 -0.58
CA ILE A 91 -5.16 -7.42 -1.03
C ILE A 91 -5.32 -6.38 -2.15
N PHE A 92 -6.10 -6.70 -3.19
CA PHE A 92 -6.22 -5.88 -4.40
C PHE A 92 -6.89 -4.53 -4.11
N PHE A 93 -8.08 -4.54 -3.50
CA PHE A 93 -8.79 -3.29 -3.20
C PHE A 93 -8.10 -2.51 -2.09
N GLY A 94 -7.46 -3.20 -1.15
CA GLY A 94 -6.61 -2.57 -0.14
C GLY A 94 -5.46 -1.78 -0.77
N PHE A 95 -4.63 -2.42 -1.59
CA PHE A 95 -3.56 -1.72 -2.30
C PHE A 95 -4.06 -0.65 -3.27
N PHE A 96 -5.21 -0.88 -3.92
CA PHE A 96 -5.82 0.10 -4.80
C PHE A 96 -6.15 1.40 -4.04
N VAL A 97 -6.64 1.33 -2.81
CA VAL A 97 -6.86 2.53 -2.00
C VAL A 97 -5.53 3.12 -1.50
N LEU A 98 -4.62 2.28 -0.99
CA LEU A 98 -3.34 2.75 -0.43
C LEU A 98 -2.45 3.46 -1.46
N ILE A 99 -2.45 3.04 -2.73
CA ILE A 99 -1.67 3.71 -3.77
C ILE A 99 -2.20 5.12 -4.06
N PHE A 100 -3.52 5.33 -4.03
CA PHE A 100 -4.09 6.68 -4.09
C PHE A 100 -3.80 7.47 -2.82
N GLY A 101 -3.75 6.81 -1.66
CA GLY A 101 -3.25 7.38 -0.42
C GLY A 101 -1.87 8.01 -0.57
N ALA A 102 -0.90 7.22 -1.05
CA ALA A 102 0.46 7.69 -1.32
C ALA A 102 0.49 8.80 -2.39
N ALA A 103 -0.33 8.69 -3.44
CA ALA A 103 -0.41 9.73 -4.47
C ALA A 103 -0.98 11.05 -3.92
N PHE A 104 -1.96 10.99 -3.00
CA PHE A 104 -2.51 12.17 -2.35
C PHE A 104 -1.50 12.82 -1.42
N ASP A 105 -0.80 12.05 -0.58
CA ASP A 105 0.28 12.57 0.26
C ASP A 105 1.38 13.25 -0.59
N ALA A 106 1.83 12.60 -1.68
CA ALA A 106 2.82 13.17 -2.58
C ALA A 106 2.33 14.44 -3.28
N THR A 107 1.06 14.47 -3.69
CA THR A 107 0.44 15.65 -4.33
C THR A 107 0.29 16.81 -3.35
N GLU A 108 -0.13 16.53 -2.11
CA GLU A 108 -0.23 17.54 -1.06
C GLU A 108 1.13 18.22 -0.86
N PHE A 109 2.18 17.41 -0.63
CA PHE A 109 3.51 17.93 -0.28
C PHE A 109 4.25 18.59 -1.45
N HIS A 110 4.24 17.99 -2.65
CA HIS A 110 5.03 18.49 -3.78
C HIS A 110 4.29 19.46 -4.69
N ILE A 111 2.96 19.54 -4.62
CA ILE A 111 2.16 20.35 -5.55
C ILE A 111 1.24 21.31 -4.79
N ALA A 112 0.36 20.82 -3.91
CA ALA A 112 -0.66 21.67 -3.30
C ALA A 112 -0.03 22.69 -2.33
N GLU A 113 0.77 22.22 -1.35
CA GLU A 113 1.37 23.08 -0.33
C GLU A 113 2.28 24.17 -0.95
N PRO A 114 3.16 23.88 -1.92
CA PRO A 114 3.94 24.90 -2.63
C PRO A 114 3.10 25.93 -3.39
N LEU A 115 1.88 25.57 -3.81
CA LEU A 115 0.93 26.48 -4.45
C LEU A 115 0.06 27.26 -3.45
N GLY A 116 0.29 27.08 -2.15
CA GLY A 116 -0.44 27.76 -1.07
C GLY A 116 -1.81 27.14 -0.75
N TRP A 117 -2.04 25.88 -1.14
CA TRP A 117 -3.25 25.14 -0.85
C TRP A 117 -2.93 23.85 -0.09
N ALA A 118 -3.81 23.44 0.83
CA ALA A 118 -3.71 22.15 1.51
C ALA A 118 -5.09 21.49 1.53
N PHE A 119 -5.19 20.28 0.99
CA PHE A 119 -6.46 19.56 0.88
C PHE A 119 -6.59 18.38 1.85
N LEU A 120 -5.48 17.89 2.41
CA LEU A 120 -5.50 16.87 3.47
C LEU A 120 -5.78 17.52 4.83
N ARG A 121 -6.93 18.19 4.93
CA ARG A 121 -7.38 18.90 6.13
C ARG A 121 -8.84 18.65 6.47
N GLY A 122 -9.21 18.91 7.72
CA GLY A 122 -10.58 18.87 8.19
C GLY A 122 -11.21 17.48 8.09
N ALA A 123 -12.51 17.45 7.78
CA ALA A 123 -13.25 16.21 7.58
C ALA A 123 -12.67 15.32 6.46
N PHE A 124 -12.03 15.91 5.44
CA PHE A 124 -11.40 15.14 4.36
C PHE A 124 -10.23 14.32 4.90
N TYR A 125 -9.36 14.93 5.71
CA TYR A 125 -8.26 14.23 6.38
C TYR A 125 -8.77 13.08 7.26
N LEU A 126 -9.83 13.30 8.03
CA LEU A 126 -10.38 12.28 8.94
C LEU A 126 -10.89 11.04 8.19
N VAL A 127 -11.66 11.25 7.12
CA VAL A 127 -12.13 10.16 6.26
C VAL A 127 -10.95 9.48 5.56
N PHE A 128 -10.00 10.26 5.06
CA PHE A 128 -8.79 9.74 4.43
C PHE A 128 -8.00 8.84 5.39
N SER A 129 -7.70 9.30 6.59
CA SER A 129 -7.00 8.57 7.65
C SER A 129 -7.71 7.26 7.98
N PHE A 130 -9.04 7.30 8.20
CA PHE A 130 -9.81 6.08 8.45
C PHE A 130 -9.74 5.08 7.29
N LEU A 131 -9.84 5.55 6.04
CA LEU A 131 -9.76 4.68 4.87
C LEU A 131 -8.37 4.06 4.73
N MET A 132 -7.29 4.81 4.99
CA MET A 132 -5.93 4.28 4.96
C MET A 132 -5.76 3.15 5.98
N ASP A 133 -6.24 3.34 7.22
CA ASP A 133 -6.16 2.30 8.26
C ASP A 133 -7.03 1.09 7.95
N PHE A 134 -8.27 1.32 7.55
CA PHE A 134 -9.21 0.24 7.21
C PHE A 134 -8.66 -0.64 6.08
N PHE A 135 -8.18 -0.03 5.00
CA PHE A 135 -7.65 -0.77 3.86
C PHE A 135 -6.24 -1.32 4.12
N GLY A 136 -5.42 -0.67 4.96
CA GLY A 136 -4.18 -1.23 5.47
C GLY A 136 -4.41 -2.54 6.22
N LEU A 137 -5.40 -2.58 7.12
CA LEU A 137 -5.78 -3.80 7.82
C LEU A 137 -6.39 -4.84 6.88
N ALA A 138 -7.16 -4.41 5.87
CA ALA A 138 -7.67 -5.31 4.85
C ALA A 138 -6.52 -6.04 4.13
N VAL A 139 -5.48 -5.33 3.69
CA VAL A 139 -4.29 -5.96 3.08
C VAL A 139 -3.58 -6.87 4.08
N LEU A 140 -3.40 -6.44 5.34
CA LEU A 140 -2.77 -7.26 6.38
C LEU A 140 -3.49 -8.60 6.57
N ILE A 141 -4.83 -8.58 6.68
CA ILE A 141 -5.64 -9.79 6.80
C ILE A 141 -5.51 -10.62 5.51
N GLY A 142 -5.61 -9.99 4.34
CA GLY A 142 -5.52 -10.66 3.05
C GLY A 142 -4.18 -11.39 2.85
N VAL A 143 -3.05 -10.77 3.22
CA VAL A 143 -1.73 -11.41 3.11
C VAL A 143 -1.55 -12.52 4.14
N LEU A 144 -2.07 -12.38 5.36
CA LEU A 144 -2.05 -13.46 6.35
C LEU A 144 -2.87 -14.67 5.88
N LEU A 145 -4.04 -14.44 5.27
CA LEU A 145 -4.83 -15.49 4.63
C LEU A 145 -4.08 -16.14 3.46
N ALA A 146 -3.32 -15.38 2.69
CA ALA A 146 -2.49 -15.89 1.59
C ALA A 146 -1.33 -16.77 2.08
N ILE A 147 -0.61 -16.31 3.11
CA ILE A 147 0.44 -17.08 3.77
C ILE A 147 -0.13 -18.39 4.35
N TYR A 148 -1.24 -18.29 5.09
CA TYR A 148 -1.89 -19.48 5.66
C TYR A 148 -2.32 -20.48 4.59
N ARG A 149 -2.95 -20.01 3.51
CA ARG A 149 -3.37 -20.87 2.40
C ARG A 149 -2.18 -21.55 1.72
N ARG A 150 -1.09 -20.81 1.49
CA ARG A 150 0.06 -21.30 0.72
C ARG A 150 0.97 -22.21 1.53
N TYR A 151 1.17 -21.96 2.82
CA TYR A 151 2.14 -22.70 3.64
C TYR A 151 1.53 -23.66 4.65
N VAL A 152 0.25 -23.48 5.03
CA VAL A 152 -0.44 -24.36 5.98
C VAL A 152 -1.49 -25.22 5.28
N GLN A 153 -2.51 -24.61 4.63
CA GLN A 153 -3.59 -25.39 4.00
C GLN A 153 -3.12 -26.21 2.79
N ARG A 154 -2.21 -25.65 1.99
CA ARG A 154 -1.62 -26.27 0.79
C ARG A 154 -2.65 -27.03 -0.09
N PRO A 155 -3.72 -26.40 -0.60
CA PRO A 155 -4.70 -27.08 -1.43
C PRO A 155 -4.05 -27.71 -2.67
N ASP A 156 -4.49 -28.91 -3.10
CA ASP A 156 -3.88 -29.67 -4.21
C ASP A 156 -3.74 -28.88 -5.52
N ARG A 157 -4.67 -27.96 -5.76
CA ARG A 157 -4.68 -27.03 -6.91
C ARG A 157 -3.59 -25.96 -6.90
N LEU A 158 -2.86 -25.78 -5.79
CA LEU A 158 -1.64 -24.98 -5.73
C LEU A 158 -0.40 -25.80 -6.12
N GLY A 159 -0.55 -27.09 -6.42
CA GLY A 159 0.52 -27.92 -6.95
C GLY A 159 0.34 -28.22 -8.42
N TYR A 160 1.44 -28.59 -9.07
CA TYR A 160 1.42 -29.22 -10.38
C TYR A 160 1.90 -30.67 -10.23
N GLN A 161 1.09 -31.63 -10.69
CA GLN A 161 1.41 -33.06 -10.63
C GLN A 161 1.78 -33.56 -9.21
N GLY A 162 1.08 -33.08 -8.18
CA GLY A 162 1.31 -33.49 -6.79
C GLY A 162 2.55 -32.88 -6.13
N LYS A 163 3.27 -31.97 -6.81
CA LYS A 163 4.34 -31.18 -6.21
C LYS A 163 3.82 -29.77 -5.86
N PRO A 164 4.05 -29.27 -4.63
CA PRO A 164 3.72 -27.90 -4.28
C PRO A 164 4.41 -26.90 -5.23
N ASP A 165 3.66 -25.99 -5.84
CA ASP A 165 4.19 -24.89 -6.66
C ASP A 165 4.50 -23.69 -5.75
N ASN A 166 5.47 -23.90 -4.83
CA ASN A 166 5.94 -22.89 -3.89
C ASN A 166 7.38 -22.54 -4.22
N THR A 167 7.56 -21.44 -4.93
CA THR A 167 8.89 -20.89 -5.21
C THR A 167 9.35 -19.96 -4.09
N PRO A 168 10.67 -19.73 -3.93
CA PRO A 168 11.16 -18.67 -3.05
C PRO A 168 10.59 -17.29 -3.39
N ASP A 169 10.30 -17.05 -4.68
CA ASP A 169 9.71 -15.79 -5.16
C ASP A 169 8.29 -15.56 -4.59
N ASP A 170 7.48 -16.61 -4.44
CA ASP A 170 6.17 -16.52 -3.79
C ASP A 170 6.29 -16.09 -2.32
N ALA A 171 7.28 -16.65 -1.61
CA ALA A 171 7.54 -16.29 -0.22
C ALA A 171 7.99 -14.83 -0.11
N LEU A 172 8.93 -14.44 -0.97
CA LEU A 172 9.45 -13.08 -1.01
C LEU A 172 8.34 -12.07 -1.29
N ALA A 173 7.46 -12.32 -2.26
CA ALA A 173 6.35 -11.42 -2.58
C ALA A 173 5.38 -11.25 -1.39
N LEU A 174 5.00 -12.36 -0.73
CA LEU A 174 4.12 -12.30 0.44
C LEU A 174 4.77 -11.59 1.64
N LEU A 175 6.08 -11.80 1.86
CA LEU A 175 6.83 -11.12 2.90
C LEU A 175 7.02 -9.64 2.61
N LEU A 176 7.24 -9.24 1.35
CA LEU A 176 7.30 -7.84 0.95
C LEU A 176 5.96 -7.13 1.19
N ILE A 177 4.85 -7.72 0.76
CA ILE A 177 3.50 -7.19 1.02
C ILE A 177 3.25 -7.04 2.52
N LEU A 178 3.52 -8.09 3.30
CA LEU A 178 3.36 -8.05 4.75
C LEU A 178 4.23 -6.96 5.38
N GLY A 179 5.50 -6.88 4.98
CA GLY A 179 6.45 -5.93 5.53
C GLY A 179 6.10 -4.49 5.19
N ILE A 180 5.66 -4.17 3.96
CA ILE A 180 5.20 -2.83 3.59
C ILE A 180 4.04 -2.39 4.48
N ILE A 181 3.03 -3.24 4.67
CA ILE A 181 1.87 -2.89 5.51
C ILE A 181 2.25 -2.74 6.98
N VAL A 182 3.03 -3.68 7.54
CA VAL A 182 3.48 -3.62 8.93
C VAL A 182 4.32 -2.37 9.18
N THR A 183 5.28 -2.09 8.30
CA THR A 183 6.13 -0.89 8.44
C THR A 183 5.32 0.39 8.28
N GLY A 184 4.29 0.42 7.42
CA GLY A 184 3.37 1.55 7.29
C GLY A 184 2.65 1.87 8.61
N PHE A 185 2.06 0.87 9.26
CA PHE A 185 1.43 1.05 10.57
C PHE A 185 2.42 1.45 11.66
N VAL A 186 3.64 0.91 11.64
CA VAL A 186 4.69 1.29 12.61
C VAL A 186 5.11 2.74 12.43
N ILE A 187 5.28 3.22 11.18
CA ILE A 187 5.59 4.62 10.87
C ILE A 187 4.50 5.52 11.43
N GLU A 188 3.24 5.22 11.14
CA GLU A 188 2.12 6.01 11.62
C GLU A 188 2.03 6.02 13.15
N ALA A 189 2.13 4.86 13.80
CA ALA A 189 2.06 4.75 15.24
C ALA A 189 3.19 5.51 15.95
N LEU A 190 4.42 5.47 15.40
CA LEU A 190 5.55 6.25 15.93
C LEU A 190 5.32 7.76 15.76
N ARG A 191 4.74 8.20 14.65
CA ARG A 191 4.32 9.61 14.46
C ARG A 191 3.28 9.99 15.51
N ILE A 192 2.18 9.23 15.62
CA ILE A 192 1.08 9.50 16.57
C ILE A 192 1.60 9.56 18.01
N HIS A 193 2.47 8.64 18.40
CA HIS A 193 3.08 8.60 19.75
C HIS A 193 3.83 9.90 20.07
N VAL A 194 4.50 10.50 19.09
CA VAL A 194 5.29 11.72 19.29
C VAL A 194 4.45 13.00 19.13
N THR A 195 3.57 13.07 18.13
CA THR A 195 2.82 14.31 17.81
C THR A 195 1.51 14.44 18.58
N LYS A 196 0.94 13.33 19.06
CA LYS A 196 -0.28 13.24 19.88
C LYS A 196 -1.45 14.15 19.44
N PRO A 197 -1.87 14.18 18.17
CA PRO A 197 -3.03 14.95 17.74
C PRO A 197 -4.32 14.35 18.33
N PRO A 198 -5.30 15.20 18.73
CA PRO A 198 -6.47 14.73 19.46
C PRO A 198 -7.46 13.90 18.62
N TRP A 199 -7.35 13.91 17.29
CA TRP A 199 -8.24 13.22 16.35
C TRP A 199 -7.68 11.91 15.78
N GLU A 200 -6.48 11.48 16.17
CA GLU A 200 -5.86 10.28 15.58
C GLU A 200 -6.59 8.97 15.92
N TYR A 201 -7.65 9.00 16.72
CA TYR A 201 -8.57 7.88 16.85
C TYR A 201 -9.27 7.51 15.52
N TRP A 202 -9.25 8.39 14.50
CA TRP A 202 -9.65 8.07 13.12
C TRP A 202 -8.64 7.13 12.43
N SER A 203 -7.35 7.26 12.75
CA SER A 203 -6.29 6.31 12.43
C SER A 203 -6.30 5.19 13.50
N PHE A 204 -7.42 4.48 13.62
CA PHE A 204 -7.72 3.62 14.76
C PHE A 204 -6.68 2.50 15.01
N ALA A 205 -6.11 1.92 13.96
CA ALA A 205 -5.09 0.88 14.05
C ALA A 205 -3.73 1.48 14.43
N GLY A 206 -3.34 2.57 13.78
CA GLY A 206 -2.13 3.32 14.13
C GLY A 206 -2.17 3.88 15.56
N TRP A 207 -3.32 4.41 15.98
CA TRP A 207 -3.56 4.93 17.32
C TRP A 207 -3.53 3.82 18.38
N PHE A 208 -4.14 2.68 18.11
CA PHE A 208 -4.03 1.51 18.99
C PHE A 208 -2.57 1.08 19.15
N LEU A 209 -1.83 0.98 18.04
CA LEU A 209 -0.42 0.61 18.05
C LEU A 209 0.46 1.68 18.73
N ALA A 210 0.14 2.96 18.61
CA ALA A 210 0.86 4.05 19.27
C ALA A 210 0.84 3.91 20.80
N ASN A 211 -0.27 3.40 21.36
CA ASN A 211 -0.36 3.12 22.80
C ASN A 211 0.62 2.02 23.25
N ALA A 212 1.01 1.10 22.36
CA ALA A 212 2.05 0.12 22.66
C ALA A 212 3.45 0.76 22.81
N PHE A 213 3.64 1.97 22.27
CA PHE A 213 4.87 2.75 22.40
C PHE A 213 4.85 3.75 23.57
N ALA A 214 3.84 3.73 24.45
CA ALA A 214 3.68 4.72 25.53
C ALA A 214 4.92 4.88 26.45
N GLY A 215 5.71 3.82 26.64
CA GLY A 215 6.95 3.85 27.44
C GLY A 215 8.21 4.27 26.68
N LEU A 216 8.13 4.46 25.36
CA LEU A 216 9.25 4.84 24.51
C LEU A 216 9.48 6.35 24.59
N ASP A 217 10.71 6.78 24.84
CA ASP A 217 10.99 8.22 24.84
C ASP A 217 10.84 8.81 23.43
N PRO A 218 10.43 10.10 23.30
CA PRO A 218 10.20 10.72 22.00
C PRO A 218 11.43 10.80 21.09
N GLY A 219 12.64 10.83 21.64
CA GLY A 219 13.88 10.86 20.86
C GLY A 219 14.11 9.53 20.15
N THR A 220 14.01 8.42 20.89
CA THR A 220 14.10 7.07 20.31
C THR A 220 12.98 6.82 19.31
N ALA A 221 11.75 7.26 19.60
CA ALA A 221 10.62 7.13 18.67
C ALA A 221 10.88 7.83 17.31
N LYS A 222 11.48 9.03 17.32
CA LYS A 222 11.88 9.72 16.09
C LYS A 222 12.96 8.98 15.31
N ILE A 223 13.92 8.35 15.99
CA ILE A 223 14.96 7.54 15.34
C ILE A 223 14.35 6.30 14.68
N LEU A 224 13.53 5.54 15.43
CA LEU A 224 12.83 4.37 14.90
C LEU A 224 11.91 4.74 13.74
N HIS A 225 11.26 5.91 13.80
CA HIS A 225 10.44 6.41 12.72
C HIS A 225 11.28 6.61 11.44
N LYS A 226 12.43 7.30 11.53
CA LYS A 226 13.33 7.50 10.37
C LYS A 226 13.80 6.19 9.76
N ILE A 227 14.23 5.24 10.60
CA ILE A 227 14.70 3.93 10.14
C ILE A 227 13.56 3.18 9.45
N THR A 228 12.40 3.07 10.09
CA THR A 228 11.25 2.34 9.56
C THR A 228 10.73 2.98 8.28
N TRP A 229 10.73 4.31 8.21
CA TRP A 229 10.36 5.05 7.00
C TRP A 229 11.25 4.70 5.81
N TRP A 230 12.57 4.66 5.99
CA TRP A 230 13.49 4.24 4.92
C TRP A 230 13.32 2.77 4.54
N VAL A 231 13.12 1.87 5.53
CA VAL A 231 12.83 0.46 5.25
C VAL A 231 11.55 0.32 4.43
N HIS A 232 10.47 0.99 4.83
CA HIS A 232 9.21 0.98 4.10
C HIS A 232 9.36 1.52 2.68
N ALA A 233 10.04 2.66 2.52
CA ALA A 233 10.29 3.26 1.23
C ALA A 233 11.06 2.29 0.31
N LEU A 234 12.16 1.71 0.79
CA LEU A 234 12.97 0.75 0.01
C LEU A 234 12.20 -0.53 -0.35
N MET A 235 11.35 -1.03 0.54
CA MET A 235 10.51 -2.21 0.25
C MET A 235 9.44 -1.93 -0.80
N SER A 236 9.04 -0.66 -0.95
CA SER A 236 7.98 -0.22 -1.86
C SER A 236 8.47 0.15 -3.26
N LEU A 237 9.78 0.17 -3.49
CA LEU A 237 10.42 0.41 -4.81
C LEU A 237 10.64 -0.89 -5.57
#